data_AF-A0A0C2D2S6-F1
#
_entry.id   AF-A0A0C2D2S6-F1
#
_cell.length_a   1.000
_cell.length_b   1.000
_cell.length_c   1.000
_cell.angle_alpha   90.00
_cell.angle_beta   90.00
_cell.angle_gamma   90.00
#
_symmetry.space_group_name_H-M   'P 1'
#
loop_
_entity.id
_entity.type
_entity.pdbx_description
1 polymer ?
#
loop_
_entity_poly.entity_id
_entity_poly.type
_entity_poly.pdbx_seq_one_letter_code
_entity_poly.pdbx_strand_id
1 'polypeptide(L)'
;MRQRFAKETEEQRLERLRINMERRRRKRAMETEEERVQRLQREREQRLASETRWRRLEKARETARRKRANETAEERAERLEHQRERRRQKMEEAGVAENSERLLAERARKRMFRVRETAEQRQRRLDKEREKRRLKRENETEEERAERMRIDRERVRQKRAKETPEERSNRLQRERVRERARKFLNRLQMEERTGRSDSGESVDTLKQFDEADKNFGTLPKTLFGLVAPSKEFIYYGKPPFRDVNINNVYDKWRVTARFTGFEEQKLCRFIHFILPEVPITGYYW
;
A
#
# COMPACT_ATOMS: atom_id res chain seq x y z
N MET A 1 13.07 1.78 -62.30
CA MET A 1 13.07 0.62 -61.38
C MET A 1 11.94 0.69 -60.34
N ARG A 2 11.87 1.72 -59.48
CA ARG A 2 10.84 1.81 -58.42
C ARG A 2 9.38 1.80 -58.92
N GLN A 3 9.09 2.40 -60.07
CA GLN A 3 7.75 2.41 -60.67
C GLN A 3 7.31 1.04 -61.24
N ARG A 4 8.25 0.17 -61.63
CA ARG A 4 7.91 -1.17 -62.16
C ARG A 4 7.43 -2.09 -61.04
N PHE A 5 8.07 -2.02 -59.86
CA PHE A 5 7.69 -2.81 -58.69
C PHE A 5 6.39 -2.35 -58.01
N ALA A 6 5.97 -1.11 -58.25
CA ALA A 6 4.72 -0.57 -57.73
C ALA A 6 3.49 -1.00 -58.54
N LYS A 7 3.68 -1.49 -59.78
CA LYS A 7 2.62 -1.98 -60.68
C LYS A 7 2.57 -3.52 -60.77
N GLU A 8 3.44 -4.21 -60.04
CA GLU A 8 3.44 -5.68 -60.01
C GLU A 8 2.22 -6.19 -59.26
N THR A 9 1.56 -7.20 -59.82
CA THR A 9 0.57 -7.98 -59.09
C THR A 9 1.24 -8.81 -57.98
N GLU A 10 0.47 -9.29 -57.01
CA GLU A 10 1.00 -10.13 -55.93
C GLU A 10 1.67 -11.40 -56.49
N GLU A 11 1.10 -12.01 -57.52
CA GLU A 11 1.66 -13.16 -58.23
C GLU A 11 3.01 -12.84 -58.90
N GLN A 12 3.12 -11.70 -59.61
CA GLN A 12 4.38 -11.27 -60.23
C GLN A 12 5.45 -10.96 -59.18
N ARG A 13 5.05 -10.37 -58.05
CA ARG A 13 5.94 -10.12 -56.91
C ARG A 13 6.45 -11.43 -56.31
N LEU A 14 5.57 -12.40 -56.09
CA LEU A 14 5.91 -13.73 -55.56
C LEU A 14 6.84 -14.48 -56.52
N GLU A 15 6.56 -14.45 -57.82
CA GLU A 15 7.37 -15.09 -58.83
C GLU A 15 8.76 -14.46 -58.94
N ARG A 16 8.87 -13.13 -58.90
CA ARG A 16 10.16 -12.44 -58.82
C ARG A 16 10.94 -12.83 -57.55
N LEU A 17 10.26 -12.93 -56.41
CA LEU A 17 10.89 -13.37 -55.16
C LEU A 17 11.37 -14.83 -55.27
N ARG A 18 10.56 -15.71 -55.87
CA ARG A 18 10.91 -17.11 -56.15
C ARG A 18 12.15 -17.21 -57.03
N ILE A 19 12.19 -16.49 -58.16
CA ILE A 19 13.34 -16.45 -59.07
C ILE A 19 14.59 -15.91 -58.35
N ASN A 20 14.45 -14.88 -57.51
CA ASN A 20 15.57 -14.35 -56.73
C ASN A 20 16.10 -15.38 -55.71
N MET A 21 15.19 -16.06 -55.01
CA MET A 21 15.54 -17.12 -54.08
C MET A 21 16.22 -18.29 -54.79
N GLU A 22 15.73 -18.68 -55.96
CA GLU A 22 16.31 -19.74 -56.77
C GLU A 22 17.69 -19.36 -57.31
N ARG A 23 17.87 -18.12 -57.79
CA ARG A 23 19.18 -17.59 -58.19
C ARG A 23 20.18 -17.62 -57.04
N ARG A 24 19.76 -17.28 -55.82
CA ARG A 24 20.60 -17.38 -54.61
C ARG A 24 20.93 -18.83 -54.27
N ARG A 25 19.97 -19.76 -54.41
CA ARG A 25 20.21 -21.20 -54.21
C ARG A 25 21.22 -21.74 -55.22
N ARG A 26 21.05 -21.44 -56.51
CA ARG A 26 21.98 -21.82 -57.58
C ARG A 26 23.38 -21.25 -57.35
N LYS A 27 23.48 -19.97 -56.97
CA LYS A 27 24.76 -19.34 -56.62
C LYS A 27 25.44 -20.06 -55.45
N ARG A 28 24.70 -20.41 -54.39
CA ARG A 28 25.22 -21.17 -53.24
C ARG A 28 25.61 -22.60 -53.57
N ALA A 29 24.95 -23.23 -54.54
CA ALA A 29 25.27 -24.59 -54.97
C ALA A 29 26.58 -24.67 -55.78
N MET A 30 26.96 -23.57 -56.43
CA MET A 30 28.21 -23.44 -57.18
C MET A 30 29.34 -22.80 -56.36
N GLU A 31 29.12 -22.48 -55.08
CA GLU A 31 30.17 -21.96 -54.19
C GLU A 31 31.20 -23.05 -53.93
N THR A 32 32.48 -22.71 -54.08
CA THR A 32 33.58 -23.58 -53.62
C THR A 32 33.58 -23.67 -52.09
N GLU A 33 34.23 -24.69 -51.53
CA GLU A 33 34.26 -24.89 -50.07
C GLU A 33 34.91 -23.70 -49.34
N GLU A 34 35.96 -23.12 -49.92
CA GLU A 34 36.65 -21.94 -49.38
C GLU A 34 35.74 -20.70 -49.37
N GLU A 35 35.03 -20.44 -50.47
CA GLU A 35 34.06 -19.33 -50.56
C GLU A 35 32.90 -19.50 -49.58
N ARG A 36 32.44 -20.74 -49.39
CA ARG A 36 31.40 -21.09 -48.42
C ARG A 36 31.84 -20.79 -46.99
N VAL A 37 33.05 -21.22 -46.62
CA VAL A 37 33.64 -20.97 -45.29
C VAL A 37 33.82 -19.47 -45.06
N GLN A 38 34.39 -18.74 -46.03
CA GLN A 38 34.57 -17.29 -45.92
C GLN A 38 33.24 -16.53 -45.81
N ARG A 39 32.20 -16.93 -46.57
CA ARG A 39 30.87 -16.32 -46.45
C ARG A 39 30.26 -16.57 -45.08
N LEU A 40 30.34 -17.79 -44.57
CA LEU A 40 29.82 -18.14 -43.24
C LEU A 40 30.60 -17.45 -42.12
N GLN A 41 31.92 -17.31 -42.24
CA GLN A 41 32.76 -16.55 -41.32
C GLN A 41 32.36 -15.07 -41.32
N ARG A 42 32.25 -14.42 -42.49
CA ARG A 42 31.78 -13.04 -42.60
C ARG A 42 30.37 -12.85 -42.03
N GLU A 43 29.46 -13.80 -42.29
CA GLU A 43 28.10 -13.75 -41.74
C GLU A 43 28.09 -13.94 -40.21
N ARG A 44 28.96 -14.80 -39.68
CA ARG A 44 29.15 -15.01 -38.24
C ARG A 44 29.76 -13.78 -37.57
N GLU A 45 30.81 -13.19 -38.14
CA GLU A 45 31.45 -11.95 -37.67
C GLU A 45 30.47 -10.78 -37.70
N GLN A 46 29.70 -10.61 -38.79
CA GLN A 46 28.64 -9.61 -38.88
C GLN A 46 27.50 -9.86 -37.88
N ARG A 47 27.23 -11.11 -37.49
CA ARG A 47 26.22 -11.44 -36.47
C ARG A 47 26.74 -11.20 -35.04
N LEU A 48 28.03 -11.47 -34.80
CA LEU A 48 28.70 -11.36 -33.51
C LEU A 48 29.17 -9.94 -33.19
N ALA A 49 29.42 -9.11 -34.21
CA ALA A 49 29.73 -7.70 -34.01
C ALA A 49 28.61 -7.03 -33.18
N SER A 50 28.96 -6.67 -31.95
CA SER A 50 28.02 -6.15 -30.95
C SER A 50 27.32 -4.88 -31.45
N GLU A 51 28.05 -4.03 -32.18
CA GLU A 51 27.54 -2.81 -32.79
C GLU A 51 26.51 -3.07 -33.89
N THR A 52 26.72 -4.07 -34.75
CA THR A 52 25.76 -4.39 -35.83
C THR A 52 24.52 -5.10 -35.26
N ARG A 53 24.67 -5.88 -34.18
CA ARG A 53 23.54 -6.48 -33.45
C ARG A 53 22.73 -5.40 -32.74
N TRP A 54 23.38 -4.47 -32.03
CA TRP A 54 22.70 -3.38 -31.34
C TRP A 54 21.97 -2.46 -32.32
N ARG A 55 22.62 -2.01 -33.41
CA ARG A 55 21.97 -1.19 -34.45
C ARG A 55 20.79 -1.91 -35.11
N ARG A 56 20.89 -3.21 -35.38
CA ARG A 56 19.77 -4.02 -35.91
C ARG A 56 18.61 -4.09 -34.92
N LEU A 57 18.90 -4.32 -33.63
CA LEU A 57 17.88 -4.36 -32.59
C LEU A 57 17.23 -2.99 -32.36
N GLU A 58 18.01 -1.92 -32.42
CA GLU A 58 17.52 -0.55 -32.34
C GLU A 58 16.58 -0.24 -33.49
N LYS A 59 16.99 -0.50 -34.74
CA LYS A 59 16.12 -0.36 -35.91
C LYS A 59 14.85 -1.23 -35.82
N ALA A 60 14.96 -2.45 -35.32
CA ALA A 60 13.80 -3.32 -35.09
C ALA A 60 12.85 -2.75 -34.01
N ARG A 61 13.39 -2.17 -32.93
CA ARG A 61 12.60 -1.49 -31.89
C ARG A 61 11.93 -0.23 -32.44
N GLU A 62 12.64 0.57 -33.23
CA GLU A 62 12.12 1.79 -33.85
C GLU A 62 10.98 1.47 -34.82
N THR A 63 11.19 0.52 -35.73
CA THR A 63 10.15 0.05 -36.64
C THR A 63 8.93 -0.51 -35.90
N ALA A 64 9.13 -1.28 -34.83
CA ALA A 64 8.04 -1.76 -33.98
C ALA A 64 7.32 -0.61 -33.26
N ARG A 65 8.05 0.39 -32.76
CA ARG A 65 7.47 1.59 -32.12
C ARG A 65 6.63 2.38 -33.11
N ARG A 66 7.14 2.60 -34.33
CA ARG A 66 6.41 3.29 -35.40
C ARG A 66 5.14 2.53 -35.81
N LYS A 67 5.23 1.20 -35.97
CA LYS A 67 4.05 0.37 -36.25
C LYS A 67 2.99 0.49 -35.14
N ARG A 68 3.40 0.41 -33.87
CA ARG A 68 2.47 0.58 -32.73
C ARG A 68 1.94 2.00 -32.56
N ALA A 69 2.64 3.02 -33.07
CA ALA A 69 2.15 4.39 -33.03
C ALA A 69 1.09 4.65 -34.10
N ASN A 70 1.18 3.92 -35.21
CA ASN A 70 0.29 4.06 -36.37
C ASN A 70 -0.82 2.99 -36.40
N GLU A 71 -0.91 2.12 -35.39
CA GLU A 71 -1.94 1.08 -35.33
C GLU A 71 -3.32 1.70 -35.09
N THR A 72 -4.35 1.13 -35.72
CA THR A 72 -5.73 1.51 -35.41
C THR A 72 -6.15 0.97 -34.03
N ALA A 73 -7.27 1.44 -33.50
CA ALA A 73 -7.78 0.94 -32.21
C ALA A 73 -8.12 -0.56 -32.27
N GLU A 74 -8.63 -1.02 -33.41
CA GLU A 74 -8.98 -2.43 -33.67
C GLU A 74 -7.72 -3.30 -33.76
N GLU A 75 -6.73 -2.90 -34.58
CA GLU A 75 -5.44 -3.61 -34.69
C GLU A 75 -4.71 -3.69 -33.33
N ARG A 76 -4.82 -2.64 -32.53
CA ARG A 76 -4.30 -2.62 -31.15
C ARG A 76 -5.02 -3.63 -30.26
N ALA A 77 -6.35 -3.71 -30.36
CA ALA A 77 -7.15 -4.62 -29.57
C ALA A 77 -6.82 -6.08 -29.91
N GLU A 78 -6.80 -6.43 -31.19
CA GLU A 78 -6.41 -7.76 -31.68
C GLU A 78 -4.99 -8.14 -31.23
N ARG A 79 -4.02 -7.23 -31.37
CA ARG A 79 -2.64 -7.46 -30.92
C ARG A 79 -2.57 -7.73 -29.42
N LEU A 80 -3.33 -7.00 -28.61
CA LEU A 80 -3.38 -7.18 -27.15
C LEU A 80 -4.13 -8.47 -26.77
N GLU A 81 -5.18 -8.82 -27.48
CA GLU A 81 -5.92 -10.07 -27.30
C GLU A 81 -5.04 -11.27 -27.59
N HIS A 82 -4.40 -11.32 -28.76
CA HIS A 82 -3.44 -12.36 -29.12
C HIS A 82 -2.28 -12.43 -28.09
N GLN A 83 -1.84 -11.29 -27.54
CA GLN A 83 -0.82 -11.30 -26.49
C GLN A 83 -1.35 -11.90 -25.17
N ARG A 84 -2.60 -11.59 -24.80
CA ARG A 84 -3.25 -12.16 -23.61
C ARG A 84 -3.48 -13.65 -23.75
N GLU A 85 -3.92 -14.11 -24.93
CA GLU A 85 -4.15 -15.51 -25.24
C GLU A 85 -2.86 -16.33 -25.18
N ARG A 86 -1.80 -15.91 -25.89
CA ARG A 86 -0.49 -16.56 -25.78
C ARG A 86 0.02 -16.63 -24.35
N ARG A 87 -0.21 -15.55 -23.56
CA ARG A 87 0.16 -15.54 -22.16
C ARG A 87 -0.68 -16.54 -21.37
N ARG A 88 -1.99 -16.63 -21.63
CA ARG A 88 -2.88 -17.59 -20.98
C ARG A 88 -2.45 -19.03 -21.29
N GLN A 89 -2.27 -19.38 -22.56
CA GLN A 89 -1.79 -20.69 -23.01
C GLN A 89 -0.49 -21.06 -22.30
N LYS A 90 0.50 -20.16 -22.30
CA LYS A 90 1.76 -20.39 -21.58
C LYS A 90 1.56 -20.63 -20.07
N MET A 91 0.58 -19.98 -19.45
CA MET A 91 0.32 -20.14 -18.00
C MET A 91 -0.44 -21.44 -17.70
N GLU A 92 -1.25 -21.93 -18.64
CA GLU A 92 -1.96 -23.22 -18.58
C GLU A 92 -1.01 -24.39 -18.83
N GLU A 93 -0.09 -24.25 -19.78
CA GLU A 93 0.97 -25.23 -20.07
C GLU A 93 2.05 -25.29 -18.97
N ALA A 94 2.22 -24.20 -18.22
CA ALA A 94 3.23 -24.12 -17.18
C ALA A 94 2.93 -25.11 -16.04
N GLY A 95 3.90 -25.98 -15.75
CA GLY A 95 3.84 -26.91 -14.63
C GLY A 95 3.86 -26.23 -13.26
N VAL A 96 3.59 -27.00 -12.20
CA VAL A 96 3.54 -26.52 -10.82
C VAL A 96 4.85 -25.83 -10.40
N ALA A 97 6.00 -26.38 -10.80
CA ALA A 97 7.32 -25.82 -10.49
C ALA A 97 7.51 -24.43 -11.11
N GLU A 98 7.27 -24.26 -12.42
CA GLU A 98 7.38 -22.97 -13.11
C GLU A 98 6.38 -21.95 -12.56
N ASN A 99 5.16 -22.38 -12.24
CA ASN A 99 4.17 -21.54 -11.59
C ASN A 99 4.63 -21.07 -10.20
N SER A 100 5.26 -21.95 -9.43
CA SER A 100 5.79 -21.62 -8.10
C SER A 100 6.95 -20.62 -8.19
N GLU A 101 7.90 -20.82 -9.12
CA GLU A 101 9.03 -19.94 -9.34
C GLU A 101 8.56 -18.55 -9.78
N ARG A 102 7.61 -18.49 -10.72
CA ARG A 102 6.99 -17.24 -11.16
C ARG A 102 6.34 -16.49 -10.01
N LEU A 103 5.61 -17.19 -9.12
CA LEU A 103 4.98 -16.58 -7.95
C LEU A 103 6.02 -16.08 -6.94
N LEU A 104 7.12 -16.80 -6.75
CA LEU A 104 8.24 -16.36 -5.91
C LEU A 104 8.90 -15.09 -6.48
N ALA A 105 9.16 -15.06 -7.80
CA ALA A 105 9.68 -13.90 -8.48
C ALA A 105 8.74 -12.69 -8.38
N GLU A 106 7.42 -12.90 -8.51
CA GLU A 106 6.42 -11.85 -8.32
C GLU A 106 6.42 -11.29 -6.89
N ARG A 107 6.47 -12.17 -5.88
CA ARG A 107 6.59 -11.78 -4.46
C ARG A 107 7.87 -10.99 -4.21
N ALA A 108 9.00 -11.42 -4.79
CA ALA A 108 10.27 -10.71 -4.67
C ALA A 108 10.20 -9.31 -5.28
N ARG A 109 9.65 -9.17 -6.50
CA ARG A 109 9.43 -7.86 -7.15
C ARG A 109 8.52 -6.95 -6.32
N LYS A 110 7.41 -7.49 -5.78
CA LYS A 110 6.50 -6.74 -4.90
C LYS A 110 7.20 -6.27 -3.62
N ARG A 111 8.04 -7.10 -3.01
CA ARG A 111 8.85 -6.71 -1.85
C ARG A 111 9.82 -5.58 -2.20
N MET A 112 10.56 -5.70 -3.30
CA MET A 112 11.48 -4.65 -3.76
C MET A 112 10.76 -3.33 -4.05
N PHE A 113 9.57 -3.39 -4.65
CA PHE A 113 8.75 -2.20 -4.89
C PHE A 113 8.32 -1.53 -3.57
N ARG A 114 7.87 -2.32 -2.59
CA ARG A 114 7.46 -1.79 -1.26
C ARG A 114 8.62 -1.15 -0.50
N VAL A 115 9.84 -1.67 -0.64
CA VAL A 115 11.03 -1.10 0.02
C VAL A 115 11.41 0.25 -0.60
N ARG A 116 11.21 0.41 -1.92
CA ARG A 116 11.52 1.64 -2.66
C ARG A 116 10.37 2.65 -2.68
N GLU A 117 9.26 2.34 -2.01
CA GLU A 117 8.04 3.16 -2.01
C GLU A 117 8.28 4.46 -1.23
N THR A 118 7.88 5.60 -1.78
CA THR A 118 7.89 6.87 -1.04
C THR A 118 6.77 6.90 0.00
N ALA A 119 6.85 7.77 1.01
CA ALA A 119 5.82 7.89 2.03
C ALA A 119 4.43 8.18 1.44
N GLU A 120 4.35 9.05 0.42
CA GLU A 120 3.11 9.36 -0.29
C GLU A 120 2.55 8.16 -1.06
N GLN A 121 3.41 7.42 -1.77
CA GLN A 121 2.99 6.21 -2.50
C GLN A 121 2.45 5.15 -1.53
N ARG A 122 3.13 4.98 -0.39
CA ARG A 122 2.70 4.08 0.69
C ARG A 122 1.34 4.49 1.23
N GLN A 123 1.14 5.77 1.48
CA GLN A 123 -0.13 6.28 1.96
C GLN A 123 -1.26 6.04 0.95
N ARG A 124 -1.06 6.40 -0.33
CA ARG A 124 -2.02 6.13 -1.41
C ARG A 124 -2.37 4.66 -1.53
N ARG A 125 -1.39 3.76 -1.40
CA ARG A 125 -1.61 2.30 -1.42
C ARG A 125 -2.43 1.85 -0.21
N LEU A 126 -2.10 2.30 0.99
CA LEU A 126 -2.85 1.96 2.20
C LEU A 126 -4.28 2.48 2.16
N ASP A 127 -4.51 3.67 1.60
CA ASP A 127 -5.84 4.26 1.46
C ASP A 127 -6.69 3.47 0.47
N LYS A 128 -6.14 3.07 -0.68
CA LYS A 128 -6.78 2.14 -1.62
C LYS A 128 -7.10 0.79 -0.97
N GLU A 129 -6.18 0.24 -0.17
CA GLU A 129 -6.41 -1.02 0.55
C GLU A 129 -7.47 -0.88 1.66
N ARG A 130 -7.61 0.30 2.28
CA ARG A 130 -8.66 0.61 3.26
C ARG A 130 -10.01 0.73 2.57
N GLU A 131 -10.09 1.49 1.49
CA GLU A 131 -11.30 1.68 0.70
C GLU A 131 -11.82 0.34 0.14
N LYS A 132 -10.94 -0.48 -0.45
CA LYS A 132 -11.30 -1.83 -0.92
C LYS A 132 -11.88 -2.70 0.19
N ARG A 133 -11.31 -2.64 1.40
CA ARG A 133 -11.84 -3.39 2.55
C ARG A 133 -13.16 -2.83 3.05
N ARG A 134 -13.35 -1.51 3.00
CA ARG A 134 -14.62 -0.86 3.36
C ARG A 134 -15.72 -1.31 2.40
N LEU A 135 -15.50 -1.18 1.10
CA LEU A 135 -16.45 -1.59 0.06
C LEU A 135 -16.77 -3.08 0.15
N LYS A 136 -15.78 -3.93 0.43
CA LYS A 136 -16.02 -5.36 0.64
C LYS A 136 -16.98 -5.60 1.82
N ARG A 137 -16.79 -4.90 2.94
CA ARG A 137 -17.65 -5.06 4.13
C ARG A 137 -19.05 -4.46 3.96
N GLU A 138 -19.18 -3.39 3.20
CA GLU A 138 -20.47 -2.77 2.88
C GLU A 138 -21.33 -3.71 2.02
N ASN A 139 -20.68 -4.49 1.14
CA ASN A 139 -21.34 -5.44 0.24
C ASN A 139 -21.35 -6.89 0.77
N GLU A 140 -20.94 -7.14 2.02
CA GLU A 140 -20.97 -8.49 2.63
C GLU A 140 -22.42 -8.93 2.85
N THR A 141 -22.72 -10.20 2.51
CA THR A 141 -23.99 -10.82 2.92
C THR A 141 -23.97 -11.16 4.42
N GLU A 142 -25.15 -11.40 5.01
CA GLU A 142 -25.26 -11.76 6.43
C GLU A 142 -24.45 -13.03 6.77
N GLU A 143 -24.47 -14.02 5.88
CA GLU A 143 -23.70 -15.27 6.01
C GLU A 143 -22.19 -15.02 5.95
N GLU A 144 -21.72 -14.24 4.97
CA GLU A 144 -20.31 -13.88 4.85
C GLU A 144 -19.81 -13.08 6.06
N ARG A 145 -20.66 -12.19 6.58
CA ARG A 145 -20.39 -11.42 7.80
C ARG A 145 -20.29 -12.33 9.02
N ALA A 146 -21.22 -13.27 9.19
CA ALA A 146 -21.20 -14.23 10.28
C ALA A 146 -19.95 -15.10 10.23
N GLU A 147 -19.58 -15.58 9.04
CA GLU A 147 -18.38 -16.38 8.82
C GLU A 147 -17.10 -15.59 9.13
N ARG A 148 -17.00 -14.35 8.64
CA ARG A 148 -15.88 -13.45 8.98
C ARG A 148 -15.75 -13.27 10.49
N MET A 149 -16.85 -12.99 11.19
CA MET A 149 -16.86 -12.80 12.64
C MET A 149 -16.46 -14.09 13.38
N ARG A 150 -16.87 -15.26 12.89
CA ARG A 150 -16.46 -16.58 13.42
C ARG A 150 -14.95 -16.77 13.29
N ILE A 151 -14.41 -16.55 12.09
CA ILE A 151 -12.96 -16.65 11.81
C ILE A 151 -12.15 -15.66 12.65
N ASP A 152 -12.62 -14.41 12.78
CA ASP A 152 -11.94 -13.39 13.57
C ASP A 152 -11.91 -13.77 15.08
N ARG A 153 -13.00 -14.30 15.62
CA ARG A 153 -13.05 -14.82 17.01
C ARG A 153 -12.06 -15.96 17.21
N GLU A 154 -12.03 -16.93 16.30
CA GLU A 154 -11.13 -18.08 16.38
C GLU A 154 -9.66 -17.65 16.27
N ARG A 155 -9.34 -16.71 15.36
CA ARG A 155 -8.00 -16.13 15.26
C ARG A 155 -7.56 -15.46 16.55
N VAL A 156 -8.45 -14.70 17.21
CA VAL A 156 -8.15 -14.07 18.50
C VAL A 156 -7.93 -15.11 19.59
N ARG A 157 -8.75 -16.17 19.62
CA ARG A 157 -8.59 -17.29 20.56
C ARG A 157 -7.22 -17.97 20.38
N GLN A 158 -6.84 -18.30 19.15
CA GLN A 158 -5.56 -18.92 18.84
C GLN A 158 -4.38 -18.00 19.18
N LYS A 159 -4.49 -16.70 18.90
CA LYS A 159 -3.45 -15.74 19.28
C LYS A 159 -3.25 -15.71 20.79
N ARG A 160 -4.35 -15.67 21.56
CA ARG A 160 -4.32 -15.68 23.03
C ARG A 160 -3.76 -16.98 23.61
N ALA A 161 -4.07 -18.12 23.00
CA ALA A 161 -3.53 -19.41 23.42
C ALA A 161 -2.01 -19.52 23.23
N LYS A 162 -1.46 -18.76 22.27
CA LYS A 162 -0.01 -18.69 21.98
C LYS A 162 0.69 -17.51 22.67
N GLU A 163 0.00 -16.74 23.50
CA GLU A 163 0.60 -15.62 24.23
C GLU A 163 1.62 -16.13 25.27
N THR A 164 2.79 -15.50 25.31
CA THR A 164 3.73 -15.66 26.42
C THR A 164 3.18 -15.02 27.70
N PRO A 165 3.64 -15.42 28.90
CA PRO A 165 3.19 -14.81 30.16
C PRO A 165 3.37 -13.28 30.20
N GLU A 166 4.46 -12.77 29.62
CA GLU A 166 4.73 -11.33 29.53
C GLU A 166 3.73 -10.61 28.60
N GLU A 167 3.46 -11.16 27.42
CA GLU A 167 2.46 -10.62 26.48
C GLU A 167 1.06 -10.62 27.10
N ARG A 168 0.71 -11.70 27.83
CA ARG A 168 -0.56 -11.80 28.55
C ARG A 168 -0.67 -10.73 29.63
N SER A 169 0.37 -10.52 30.44
CA SER A 169 0.40 -9.49 31.48
C SER A 169 0.21 -8.09 30.87
N ASN A 170 0.97 -7.79 29.82
CA ASN A 170 0.87 -6.52 29.09
C ASN A 170 -0.53 -6.30 28.49
N ARG A 171 -1.15 -7.34 27.91
CA ARG A 171 -2.52 -7.26 27.37
C ARG A 171 -3.53 -6.97 28.49
N LEU A 172 -3.48 -7.71 29.59
CA LEU A 172 -4.38 -7.51 30.72
C LEU A 172 -4.22 -6.12 31.35
N GLN A 173 -2.99 -5.61 31.47
CA GLN A 173 -2.75 -4.26 31.94
C GLN A 173 -3.37 -3.21 31.01
N ARG A 174 -3.20 -3.36 29.68
CA ARG A 174 -3.85 -2.48 28.70
C ARG A 174 -5.37 -2.57 28.75
N GLU A 175 -5.94 -3.75 28.96
CA GLU A 175 -7.38 -3.95 29.13
C GLU A 175 -7.88 -3.24 30.40
N ARG A 176 -7.18 -3.37 31.53
CA ARG A 176 -7.51 -2.66 32.79
C ARG A 176 -7.48 -1.15 32.63
N VAL A 177 -6.43 -0.61 31.99
CA VAL A 177 -6.27 0.81 31.68
C VAL A 177 -7.43 1.33 30.82
N ARG A 178 -7.82 0.58 29.78
CA ARG A 178 -8.96 0.95 28.92
C ARG A 178 -10.29 0.92 29.69
N GLU A 179 -10.51 -0.09 30.53
CA GLU A 179 -11.73 -0.17 31.34
C GLU A 179 -11.82 0.98 32.34
N ARG A 180 -10.70 1.35 32.99
CA ARG A 180 -10.64 2.55 33.83
C ARG A 180 -10.95 3.81 33.02
N ALA A 181 -10.31 3.99 31.87
CA ALA A 181 -10.57 5.14 30.99
C ALA A 181 -12.05 5.23 30.57
N ARG A 182 -12.65 4.10 30.21
CA ARG A 182 -14.07 4.02 29.84
C ARG A 182 -14.98 4.40 31.01
N LYS A 183 -14.72 3.88 32.21
CA LYS A 183 -15.49 4.24 33.41
C LYS A 183 -15.38 5.72 33.75
N PHE A 184 -14.19 6.30 33.62
CA PHE A 184 -13.98 7.73 33.84
C PHE A 184 -14.72 8.59 32.81
N LEU A 185 -14.63 8.25 31.52
CA LEU A 185 -15.35 8.97 30.47
C LEU A 185 -16.87 8.89 30.67
N ASN A 186 -17.38 7.72 31.04
CA ASN A 186 -18.79 7.58 31.40
C ASN A 186 -19.17 8.42 32.62
N ARG A 187 -18.30 8.51 33.63
CA ARG A 187 -18.51 9.36 34.81
C ARG A 187 -18.56 10.84 34.44
N LEU A 188 -17.59 11.34 33.66
CA LEU A 188 -17.59 12.72 33.17
C LEU A 188 -18.84 13.03 32.34
N GLN A 189 -19.24 12.14 31.44
CA GLN A 189 -20.48 12.32 30.66
C GLN A 189 -21.73 12.37 31.54
N MET A 190 -21.73 11.69 32.69
CA MET A 190 -22.83 11.78 33.65
C MET A 190 -22.78 13.08 34.45
N GLU A 191 -21.60 13.50 34.94
CA GLU A 191 -21.40 14.77 35.64
C GLU A 191 -21.78 15.97 34.75
N GLU A 192 -21.45 15.93 33.46
CA GLU A 192 -21.84 16.94 32.46
C GLU A 192 -23.36 16.96 32.20
N ARG A 193 -24.04 15.82 32.32
CA ARG A 193 -25.51 15.72 32.15
C ARG A 193 -26.28 16.11 33.41
N THR A 194 -25.73 15.88 34.60
CA THR A 194 -26.40 16.12 35.88
C THR A 194 -26.03 17.43 36.54
N GLY A 195 -25.01 18.15 36.03
CA GLY A 195 -24.56 19.44 36.57
C GLY A 195 -24.01 19.37 38.00
N ARG A 196 -23.79 18.15 38.52
CA ARG A 196 -23.41 17.91 39.91
C ARG A 196 -22.11 17.11 39.92
N SER A 197 -21.02 17.79 40.22
CA SER A 197 -19.72 17.16 40.42
C SER A 197 -19.66 16.51 41.81
N ASP A 198 -19.07 15.32 41.91
CA ASP A 198 -18.81 14.63 43.18
C ASP A 198 -17.75 15.36 44.04
N SER A 199 -17.17 16.45 43.51
CA SER A 199 -16.18 17.31 44.19
C SER A 199 -16.81 18.49 44.95
N GLY A 200 -18.14 18.60 45.01
CA GLY A 200 -18.81 19.61 45.84
C GLY A 200 -18.71 21.05 45.32
N GLU A 201 -18.12 21.28 44.15
CA GLU A 201 -18.11 22.59 43.51
C GLU A 201 -19.37 22.76 42.66
N SER A 202 -20.18 23.77 42.99
CA SER A 202 -21.35 24.17 42.21
C SER A 202 -20.90 24.72 40.86
N VAL A 203 -21.50 24.22 39.78
CA VAL A 203 -21.29 24.73 38.43
C VAL A 203 -22.17 25.97 38.24
N ASP A 204 -21.92 27.02 39.04
CA ASP A 204 -22.52 28.36 38.83
C ASP A 204 -21.69 29.21 37.85
N THR A 205 -20.89 28.56 37.00
CA THR A 205 -20.06 29.22 35.97
C THR A 205 -20.67 29.16 34.57
N LEU A 206 -21.81 28.47 34.35
CA LEU A 206 -22.44 28.42 33.03
C LEU A 206 -23.03 29.78 32.59
N LYS A 207 -23.38 30.66 33.53
CA LYS A 207 -23.79 32.05 33.21
C LYS A 207 -22.65 32.92 32.72
N GLN A 208 -21.39 32.58 33.02
CA GLN A 208 -20.21 33.32 32.53
C GLN A 208 -19.74 32.85 31.14
N PHE A 209 -20.12 31.65 30.69
CA PHE A 209 -19.76 31.16 29.35
C PHE A 209 -20.70 31.70 28.24
N ASP A 210 -21.99 31.87 28.51
CA ASP A 210 -22.94 32.44 27.54
C ASP A 210 -22.64 33.93 27.21
N GLU A 211 -21.94 34.65 28.10
CA GLU A 211 -21.47 36.01 27.86
C GLU A 211 -20.17 36.07 27.03
N ALA A 212 -19.36 35.00 27.03
CA ALA A 212 -18.13 34.92 26.24
C ALA A 212 -18.38 34.48 24.78
N ASP A 213 -19.42 33.68 24.53
CA ASP A 213 -19.80 33.20 23.18
C ASP A 213 -20.31 34.31 22.25
N LYS A 214 -20.69 35.47 22.78
CA LYS A 214 -21.06 36.64 21.96
C LYS A 214 -19.86 37.37 21.34
N ASN A 215 -18.64 37.12 21.85
CA ASN A 215 -17.44 37.90 21.48
C ASN A 215 -16.35 37.11 20.75
N PHE A 216 -16.46 35.79 20.61
CA PHE A 216 -15.52 35.00 19.81
C PHE A 216 -16.26 34.16 18.78
N GLY A 217 -16.07 34.51 17.51
CA GLY A 217 -16.70 33.85 16.37
C GLY A 217 -16.59 32.33 16.41
N THR A 218 -17.74 31.67 16.35
CA THR A 218 -17.99 30.32 15.83
C THR A 218 -16.78 29.38 15.77
N LEU A 219 -16.41 28.81 16.91
CA LEU A 219 -15.66 27.56 16.96
C LEU A 219 -16.63 26.37 16.79
N PRO A 220 -16.25 25.32 16.03
CA PRO A 220 -17.13 24.19 15.76
C PRO A 220 -17.37 23.35 17.01
N LYS A 221 -18.65 23.02 17.26
CA LYS A 221 -19.14 22.26 18.41
C LYS A 221 -18.70 20.79 18.36
N THR A 222 -17.55 20.49 18.97
CA THR A 222 -17.26 19.19 19.63
C THR A 222 -16.24 19.43 20.73
N LEU A 223 -16.57 19.11 21.98
CA LEU A 223 -15.70 19.32 23.16
C LEU A 223 -14.38 18.53 23.14
N PHE A 224 -14.14 17.71 22.11
CA PHE A 224 -12.84 17.08 21.87
C PHE A 224 -12.59 16.97 20.37
N GLY A 225 -12.05 18.02 19.75
CA GLY A 225 -11.35 17.94 18.45
C GLY A 225 -10.15 16.97 18.41
N LEU A 226 -10.07 16.01 19.33
CA LEU A 226 -9.16 14.88 19.30
C LEU A 226 -9.67 13.89 18.23
N VAL A 227 -9.21 14.08 17.00
CA VAL A 227 -8.93 12.91 16.14
C VAL A 227 -8.03 12.02 16.96
N ALA A 228 -8.55 10.87 17.43
CA ALA A 228 -7.77 9.87 18.15
C ALA A 228 -6.45 9.67 17.38
N PRO A 229 -5.27 9.97 17.98
CA PRO A 229 -4.03 9.96 17.23
C PRO A 229 -3.78 8.55 16.74
N SER A 230 -3.98 8.37 15.44
CA SER A 230 -3.59 7.21 14.65
C SER A 230 -2.07 7.25 14.43
N LYS A 231 -1.31 7.25 15.52
CA LYS A 231 0.13 7.01 15.52
C LYS A 231 0.45 6.00 16.61
N GLU A 232 0.44 4.74 16.18
CA GLU A 232 1.33 3.66 16.60
C GLU A 232 2.19 3.96 17.84
N PHE A 233 1.67 3.65 19.03
CA PHE A 233 2.52 3.37 20.19
C PHE A 233 3.14 1.98 19.99
N ILE A 234 4.24 1.91 19.26
CA ILE A 234 5.14 0.75 19.29
C ILE A 234 6.10 0.98 20.46
N TYR A 235 5.76 0.42 21.63
CA TYR A 235 6.72 0.32 22.72
C TYR A 235 7.48 -1.00 22.55
N TYR A 236 8.71 -0.90 22.04
CA TYR A 236 9.65 -2.02 22.00
C TYR A 236 10.04 -2.44 23.42
N GLY A 237 10.36 -3.73 23.57
CA GLY A 237 10.43 -4.43 24.84
C GLY A 237 11.42 -3.90 25.88
N LYS A 238 11.23 -4.47 27.08
CA LYS A 238 11.84 -4.27 28.40
C LYS A 238 11.12 -3.25 29.30
N PRO A 239 10.74 -3.65 30.53
CA PRO A 239 10.18 -2.71 31.49
C PRO A 239 11.30 -1.77 31.93
N PRO A 240 10.98 -0.47 32.08
CA PRO A 240 11.18 0.08 33.40
C PRO A 240 10.03 1.00 33.77
N PHE A 241 9.23 0.60 34.77
CA PHE A 241 8.54 1.56 35.63
C PHE A 241 9.57 2.17 36.60
N ARG A 242 10.60 2.80 36.06
CA ARG A 242 11.45 3.71 36.82
C ARG A 242 11.50 5.00 36.01
N ASP A 243 10.78 5.98 36.55
CA ASP A 243 10.92 7.40 36.26
C ASP A 243 10.36 7.90 34.92
N VAL A 244 9.11 7.54 34.59
CA VAL A 244 8.34 8.38 33.65
C VAL A 244 7.75 9.54 34.44
N ASN A 245 8.47 10.67 34.45
CA ASN A 245 7.97 11.93 34.99
C ASN A 245 6.70 12.33 34.21
N ILE A 246 5.56 12.44 34.90
CA ILE A 246 4.28 12.88 34.32
C ILE A 246 4.46 14.19 33.57
N ASN A 247 5.29 15.10 34.07
CA ASN A 247 5.54 16.40 33.43
C ASN A 247 6.14 16.23 32.04
N ASN A 248 6.94 15.20 31.75
CA ASN A 248 7.45 14.93 30.38
C ASN A 248 6.37 14.41 29.42
N VAL A 249 5.37 13.68 29.92
CA VAL A 249 4.20 13.24 29.14
C VAL A 249 3.23 14.40 28.96
N TYR A 250 3.05 15.19 30.01
CA TYR A 250 2.24 16.39 30.06
C TYR A 250 2.78 17.48 29.13
N ASP A 251 4.07 17.79 29.17
CA ASP A 251 4.74 18.79 28.35
C ASP A 251 4.72 18.42 26.87
N LYS A 252 4.90 17.13 26.53
CA LYS A 252 4.73 16.66 25.14
C LYS A 252 3.31 16.83 24.61
N TRP A 253 2.29 16.78 25.47
CA TRP A 253 0.90 17.00 25.10
C TRP A 253 0.52 18.50 25.11
N ARG A 254 1.06 19.27 26.07
CA ARG A 254 0.86 20.72 26.25
C ARG A 254 1.45 21.54 25.11
N VAL A 255 2.57 21.09 24.54
CA VAL A 255 3.19 21.73 23.36
C VAL A 255 2.29 21.64 22.11
N THR A 256 1.35 20.68 22.07
CA THR A 256 0.47 20.48 20.90
C THR A 256 -0.95 21.05 21.06
N ALA A 257 -1.41 21.36 22.27
CA ALA A 257 -2.73 21.95 22.48
C ALA A 257 -2.71 22.93 23.66
N ARG A 258 -3.25 24.14 23.45
CA ARG A 258 -3.45 25.12 24.53
C ARG A 258 -4.72 24.73 25.29
N PHE A 259 -4.54 24.05 26.42
CA PHE A 259 -5.64 23.70 27.32
C PHE A 259 -5.94 24.87 28.25
N THR A 260 -7.22 25.11 28.53
CA THR A 260 -7.65 26.02 29.61
C THR A 260 -7.50 25.33 30.97
N GLY A 261 -7.40 26.08 32.08
CA GLY A 261 -7.14 25.51 33.42
C GLY A 261 -8.12 24.41 33.85
N PHE A 262 -9.37 24.49 33.37
CA PHE A 262 -10.40 23.47 33.61
C PHE A 262 -10.14 22.15 32.84
N GLU A 263 -9.61 22.24 31.62
CA GLU A 263 -9.24 21.08 30.81
C GLU A 263 -7.96 20.40 31.35
N GLU A 264 -7.02 21.18 31.90
CA GLU A 264 -5.84 20.67 32.61
C GLU A 264 -6.24 19.87 33.86
N GLN A 265 -7.20 20.38 34.66
CA GLN A 265 -7.72 19.65 35.82
C GLN A 265 -8.42 18.34 35.44
N LYS A 266 -9.25 18.35 34.39
CA LYS A 266 -9.89 17.12 33.86
C LYS A 266 -8.85 16.11 33.37
N LEU A 267 -7.78 16.55 32.69
CA LEU A 267 -6.69 15.71 32.20
C LEU A 267 -5.86 15.12 33.36
N CYS A 268 -5.57 15.91 34.39
CA CYS A 268 -4.90 15.45 35.62
C CYS A 268 -5.73 14.37 36.34
N ARG A 269 -7.04 14.61 36.52
CA ARG A 269 -7.96 13.62 37.10
C ARG A 269 -8.02 12.33 36.25
N PHE A 270 -8.00 12.45 34.92
CA PHE A 270 -7.98 11.31 34.00
C PHE A 270 -6.70 10.47 34.13
N ILE A 271 -5.53 11.12 34.11
CA ILE A 271 -4.23 10.45 34.22
C ILE A 271 -4.11 9.73 35.57
N HIS A 272 -4.50 10.40 36.66
CA HIS A 272 -4.48 9.81 37.99
C HIS A 272 -5.43 8.62 38.13
N PHE A 273 -6.64 8.73 37.57
CA PHE A 273 -7.63 7.66 37.64
C PHE A 273 -7.20 6.39 36.86
N ILE A 274 -6.47 6.56 35.76
CA ILE A 274 -6.04 5.44 34.91
C ILE A 274 -4.74 4.81 35.42
N LEU A 275 -3.82 5.63 35.94
CA LEU A 275 -2.48 5.25 36.42
C LEU A 275 -2.29 5.71 37.88
N PRO A 276 -2.95 5.07 38.86
CA PRO A 276 -2.92 5.49 40.27
C PRO A 276 -1.55 5.32 40.93
N GLU A 277 -0.66 4.50 40.34
CA GLU A 277 0.68 4.21 40.85
C GLU A 277 1.72 5.28 40.45
N VAL A 278 1.34 6.28 39.65
CA VAL A 278 2.25 7.34 39.22
C VAL A 278 2.07 8.56 40.14
N PRO A 279 3.06 8.92 40.98
CA PRO A 279 2.94 10.05 41.88
C PRO A 279 2.93 11.37 41.10
N ILE A 280 1.93 12.21 41.37
CA ILE A 280 1.88 13.58 40.87
C ILE A 280 2.81 14.41 41.75
N THR A 281 3.98 14.78 41.22
CA THR A 281 4.85 15.75 41.89
C THR A 281 4.66 17.11 41.21
N GLY A 282 4.00 18.01 41.94
CA GLY A 282 3.75 19.40 41.54
C GLY A 282 2.36 19.62 40.97
N TYR A 283 1.42 20.02 41.83
CA TYR A 283 0.54 21.20 41.74
C TYR A 283 -0.37 21.15 42.98
N TYR A 284 -0.33 22.21 43.78
CA TYR A 284 -1.17 22.37 44.97
C TYR A 284 -2.65 22.49 44.54
N TRP A 285 -3.52 21.89 45.38
CA TRP A 285 -4.97 21.86 45.25
C TRP A 285 -5.60 23.25 45.15
#